data_AF-G8DU97-F1
#
_entry.id   AF-G8DU97-F1
#
_cell.length_a   1.000
_cell.length_b   1.000
_cell.length_c   1.000
_cell.angle_alpha   90.00
_cell.angle_beta   90.00
_cell.angle_gamma   90.00
#
_symmetry.space_group_name_H-M   'P 1'
#
loop_
_entity.id
_entity.type
_entity.pdbx_description
1 polymer ?
#
loop_
_entity_poly.entity_id
_entity_poly.type
_entity_poly.pdbx_seq_one_letter_code
_entity_poly.pdbx_strand_id
1 'polypeptide(L)'
;MNYYSPMQAVIQRYQFFIYPIIYVYVCDLPKFKKKKLINLAFLSILITIAVSFYYIFKVDPQAIRNTQRSIKLIGVGDFQLMYALSLITGPLLITIFNRWGKVQFKHSFELSFIFCSVLLCLILCNLVTSVIVALISMFVAFFLNSKSKLFRFVLISVVALLYGLKELIADSLYALANQNIFYWSTNNKIVAIANVLVGNFEQTDTLSRRDMLASQSMESFYKNPVLGIDFKNHVAGNIGGHMQWADDLARFGIVGNLIIIINYIIIAVYTIKTSKDKIVRDSMMATWITFVILGFLNPLLSGPILMMIFVVIPLLNNY
;
A
#
# COMPACT_ATOMS: atom_id res chain seq x y z
N MET A 1 -7.36 19.34 -13.95
CA MET A 1 -6.63 20.29 -13.08
C MET A 1 -6.83 19.82 -11.65
N ASN A 2 -5.80 19.23 -11.02
CA ASN A 2 -5.93 18.75 -9.64
C ASN A 2 -5.58 19.91 -8.70
N TYR A 3 -6.60 20.39 -8.01
CA TYR A 3 -6.49 21.32 -6.90
C TYR A 3 -5.73 20.59 -5.78
N TYR A 4 -4.40 20.70 -5.75
CA TYR A 4 -3.64 20.39 -4.54
C TYR A 4 -3.87 21.58 -3.61
N SER A 5 -4.96 21.52 -2.85
CA SER A 5 -5.23 22.53 -1.84
C SER A 5 -4.29 22.27 -0.68
N PRO A 6 -3.65 23.31 -0.12
CA PRO A 6 -3.01 23.21 1.19
C PRO A 6 -3.90 22.54 2.26
N MET A 7 -5.23 22.68 2.14
CA MET A 7 -6.22 22.00 2.99
C MET A 7 -6.14 20.47 2.91
N GLN A 8 -5.79 19.89 1.76
CA GLN A 8 -5.62 18.43 1.65
C GLN A 8 -4.47 17.93 2.52
N ALA A 9 -3.35 18.66 2.56
CA ALA A 9 -2.24 18.33 3.44
C ALA A 9 -2.69 18.39 4.91
N VAL A 10 -3.43 19.44 5.30
CA VAL A 10 -3.99 19.56 6.66
C VAL A 10 -4.93 18.40 6.99
N ILE A 11 -5.86 18.05 6.10
CA ILE A 11 -6.80 16.93 6.29
C ILE A 11 -6.04 15.62 6.47
N GLN A 12 -5.02 15.35 5.64
CA GLN A 12 -4.20 14.15 5.74
C GLN A 12 -3.50 14.05 7.11
N ARG A 13 -2.97 15.16 7.64
CA ARG A 13 -2.37 15.22 8.98
C ARG A 13 -3.40 15.03 10.08
N TYR A 14 -4.53 15.70 9.96
CA TYR A 14 -5.63 15.58 10.92
C TYR A 14 -6.15 14.14 10.99
N GLN A 15 -6.30 13.47 9.84
CA GLN A 15 -6.63 12.05 9.79
C GLN A 15 -5.59 11.24 10.56
N PHE A 16 -4.29 11.41 10.25
CA PHE A 16 -3.23 10.69 10.95
C PHE A 16 -3.22 10.95 12.47
N PHE A 17 -3.68 12.11 12.94
CA PHE A 17 -3.84 12.39 14.35
C PHE A 17 -5.04 11.68 15.00
N ILE A 18 -6.18 11.56 14.29
CA ILE A 18 -7.40 10.92 14.81
C ILE A 18 -7.28 9.40 14.87
N TYR A 19 -6.74 8.76 13.84
CA TYR A 19 -6.75 7.29 13.75
C TYR A 19 -6.05 6.57 14.92
N PRO A 20 -4.94 7.08 15.50
CA PRO A 20 -4.37 6.55 16.74
C PRO A 20 -5.35 6.58 17.93
N ILE A 21 -6.21 7.59 18.02
CA ILE A 21 -7.26 7.67 19.06
C ILE A 21 -8.31 6.58 18.80
N ILE A 22 -8.72 6.41 17.54
CA ILE A 22 -9.62 5.32 17.13
C ILE A 22 -9.01 3.96 17.48
N TYR A 23 -7.71 3.78 17.24
CA TYR A 23 -6.99 2.55 17.60
C TYR A 23 -7.12 2.23 19.09
N VAL A 24 -6.87 3.20 19.98
CA VAL A 24 -7.01 2.99 21.43
C VAL A 24 -8.43 2.55 21.77
N TYR A 25 -9.45 3.28 21.27
CA TYR A 25 -10.85 2.93 21.48
C TYR A 25 -11.19 1.52 20.98
N VAL A 26 -10.75 1.17 19.77
CA VAL A 26 -10.99 -0.15 19.16
C VAL A 26 -10.30 -1.27 19.95
N CYS A 27 -9.09 -1.02 20.44
CA CYS A 27 -8.34 -1.95 21.28
C CYS A 27 -8.96 -2.18 22.65
N ASP A 28 -9.79 -1.26 23.15
CA ASP A 28 -10.50 -1.42 24.43
C ASP A 28 -11.89 -2.06 24.29
N LEU A 29 -12.39 -2.23 23.06
CA LEU A 29 -13.68 -2.88 22.84
C LEU A 29 -13.71 -4.32 23.38
N PRO A 30 -14.86 -4.78 23.93
CA PRO A 30 -15.07 -6.19 24.23
C PRO A 30 -14.85 -7.09 23.01
N LYS A 31 -14.36 -8.32 23.23
CA LYS A 31 -14.01 -9.28 22.17
C LYS A 31 -15.15 -9.50 21.15
N PHE A 32 -16.41 -9.54 21.59
CA PHE A 32 -17.55 -9.71 20.69
C PHE A 32 -17.75 -8.52 19.74
N LYS A 33 -17.52 -7.28 20.21
CA LYS A 33 -17.61 -6.07 19.37
C LYS A 33 -16.45 -6.02 18.38
N LYS A 34 -15.23 -6.39 18.81
CA LYS A 34 -14.06 -6.53 17.93
C LYS A 34 -14.31 -7.51 16.80
N LYS A 35 -14.86 -8.69 17.13
CA LYS A 35 -15.24 -9.71 16.13
C LYS A 35 -16.29 -9.18 15.14
N LYS A 36 -17.31 -8.47 15.62
CA LYS A 36 -18.32 -7.85 14.75
C LYS A 36 -17.70 -6.80 13.83
N LEU A 37 -16.76 -5.99 14.33
CA LEU A 37 -16.09 -4.95 13.55
C LEU A 37 -15.23 -5.54 12.43
N ILE A 38 -14.43 -6.57 12.70
CA ILE A 38 -13.60 -7.21 11.66
C ILE A 38 -14.45 -7.93 10.61
N ASN A 39 -15.55 -8.57 11.01
CA ASN A 39 -16.50 -9.18 10.07
C ASN A 39 -17.16 -8.14 9.17
N LEU A 40 -17.56 -6.99 9.74
CA LEU A 40 -18.11 -5.87 8.96
C LEU A 40 -17.07 -5.33 7.97
N ALA A 41 -15.82 -5.15 8.41
CA ALA A 41 -14.73 -4.68 7.56
C ALA A 41 -14.49 -5.63 6.38
N PHE A 42 -14.41 -6.94 6.62
CA PHE A 42 -14.24 -7.91 5.54
C PHE A 42 -15.45 -8.02 4.62
N LEU A 43 -16.67 -7.94 5.17
CA LEU A 43 -17.88 -7.88 4.34
C LEU A 43 -17.85 -6.65 3.43
N SER A 44 -17.50 -5.48 3.94
CA SER A 44 -17.34 -4.26 3.14
C SER A 44 -16.27 -4.43 2.06
N ILE A 45 -15.10 -5.00 2.40
CA ILE A 45 -14.03 -5.28 1.41
C ILE A 45 -14.54 -6.21 0.31
N LEU A 46 -15.23 -7.30 0.66
CA LEU A 46 -15.75 -8.26 -0.32
C LEU A 46 -16.83 -7.64 -1.21
N ILE A 47 -17.74 -6.82 -0.66
CA ILE A 47 -18.74 -6.07 -1.44
C ILE A 47 -18.03 -5.15 -2.42
N THR A 48 -17.05 -4.37 -1.97
CA THR A 48 -16.32 -3.45 -2.85
C THR A 48 -15.52 -4.18 -3.93
N ILE A 49 -14.91 -5.33 -3.61
CA ILE A 49 -14.22 -6.18 -4.60
C ILE A 49 -15.23 -6.72 -5.62
N ALA A 50 -16.39 -7.21 -5.18
CA ALA A 50 -17.42 -7.73 -6.08
C ALA A 50 -17.95 -6.66 -7.04
N VAL A 51 -18.24 -5.45 -6.52
CA VAL A 51 -18.62 -4.30 -7.35
C VAL A 51 -17.48 -3.94 -8.31
N SER A 52 -16.23 -3.90 -7.83
CA SER A 52 -15.08 -3.59 -8.67
C SER A 52 -14.87 -4.62 -9.78
N PHE A 53 -15.08 -5.92 -9.52
CA PHE A 53 -15.06 -6.96 -10.55
C PHE A 53 -16.15 -6.78 -11.58
N TYR A 54 -17.38 -6.45 -11.17
CA TYR A 54 -18.44 -6.13 -12.12
C TYR A 54 -18.00 -5.04 -13.10
N TYR A 55 -17.44 -3.93 -12.59
CA TYR A 55 -16.99 -2.83 -13.44
C TYR A 55 -15.79 -3.21 -14.32
N ILE A 56 -14.79 -3.92 -13.79
CA ILE A 56 -13.63 -4.38 -14.56
C ILE A 56 -14.04 -5.28 -15.72
N PHE A 57 -14.96 -6.23 -15.48
CA PHE A 57 -15.33 -7.24 -16.48
C PHE A 57 -16.43 -6.81 -17.43
N LYS A 58 -17.32 -5.88 -17.03
CA LYS A 58 -18.52 -5.52 -17.81
C LYS A 58 -18.54 -4.09 -18.33
N VAL A 59 -17.76 -3.18 -17.75
CA VAL A 59 -17.88 -1.74 -18.06
C VAL A 59 -16.57 -1.19 -18.62
N ASP A 60 -15.52 -1.17 -17.81
CA ASP A 60 -14.20 -0.65 -18.18
C ASP A 60 -13.12 -1.43 -17.41
N PRO A 61 -12.21 -2.16 -18.09
CA PRO A 61 -11.07 -2.82 -17.44
C PRO A 61 -10.18 -1.85 -16.63
N GLN A 62 -10.26 -0.54 -16.89
CA GLN A 62 -9.57 0.51 -16.17
C GLN A 62 -10.45 1.27 -15.16
N ALA A 63 -11.66 0.77 -14.85
CA ALA A 63 -12.62 1.44 -13.97
C ALA A 63 -12.02 1.94 -12.66
N ILE A 64 -11.27 1.10 -11.94
CA ILE A 64 -10.61 1.48 -10.67
C ILE A 64 -9.64 2.65 -10.88
N ARG A 65 -8.84 2.62 -11.94
CA ARG A 65 -7.88 3.68 -12.30
C ARG A 65 -8.60 4.97 -12.72
N ASN A 66 -9.76 4.84 -13.34
CA ASN A 66 -10.54 5.94 -13.90
C ASN A 66 -11.63 6.47 -12.94
N THR A 67 -11.72 5.95 -11.70
CA THR A 67 -12.68 6.43 -10.68
C THR A 67 -12.64 7.94 -10.44
N GLN A 68 -11.49 8.59 -10.68
CA GLN A 68 -11.34 10.04 -10.55
C GLN A 68 -11.55 10.84 -11.84
N ARG A 69 -11.77 10.17 -12.99
CA ARG A 69 -11.97 10.80 -14.29
C ARG A 69 -13.45 10.84 -14.64
N SER A 70 -14.14 11.91 -14.23
CA SER A 70 -15.48 12.37 -14.68
C SER A 70 -16.69 11.42 -14.60
N ILE A 71 -16.52 10.10 -14.59
CA ILE A 71 -17.57 9.10 -14.49
C ILE A 71 -17.73 8.77 -13.00
N LYS A 72 -18.87 9.15 -12.41
CA LYS A 72 -19.20 8.76 -11.03
C LYS A 72 -19.50 7.27 -10.98
N LEU A 73 -18.46 6.46 -10.81
CA LEU A 73 -18.58 5.03 -10.55
C LEU A 73 -18.93 4.85 -9.06
N ILE A 74 -20.13 4.34 -8.76
CA ILE A 74 -20.59 4.16 -7.39
C ILE A 74 -20.09 2.80 -6.87
N GLY A 75 -19.46 2.81 -5.69
CA GLY A 75 -19.04 1.59 -5.00
C GLY A 75 -17.79 0.91 -5.57
N VAL A 76 -17.17 1.46 -6.61
CA VAL A 76 -15.87 0.99 -7.12
C VAL A 76 -14.77 1.43 -6.18
N GLY A 77 -13.86 0.52 -5.85
CA GLY A 77 -12.67 0.86 -5.07
C GLY A 77 -11.77 1.82 -5.84
N ASP A 78 -11.35 2.91 -5.21
CA ASP A 78 -10.36 3.83 -5.78
C ASP A 78 -8.92 3.33 -5.50
N PHE A 79 -7.91 4.06 -5.99
CA PHE A 79 -6.53 3.68 -5.74
C PHE A 79 -6.15 3.71 -4.25
N GLN A 80 -6.78 4.56 -3.44
CA GLN A 80 -6.50 4.66 -2.00
C GLN A 80 -6.90 3.37 -1.31
N LEU A 81 -8.07 2.82 -1.67
CA LEU A 81 -8.49 1.50 -1.21
C LEU A 81 -7.55 0.41 -1.71
N MET A 82 -7.12 0.43 -2.99
CA MET A 82 -6.18 -0.58 -3.50
C MET A 82 -4.86 -0.60 -2.72
N TYR A 83 -4.32 0.56 -2.31
CA TYR A 83 -3.14 0.60 -1.45
C TYR A 83 -3.41 0.10 -0.04
N ALA A 84 -4.58 0.40 0.54
CA ALA A 84 -5.01 -0.18 1.81
C ALA A 84 -5.11 -1.72 1.74
N LEU A 85 -5.70 -2.24 0.67
CA LEU A 85 -5.77 -3.68 0.40
C LEU A 85 -4.38 -4.29 0.15
N SER A 86 -3.45 -3.55 -0.45
CA SER A 86 -2.07 -4.01 -0.61
C SER A 86 -1.38 -4.14 0.75
N LEU A 87 -1.59 -3.19 1.66
CA LEU A 87 -1.02 -3.19 3.01
C LEU A 87 -1.50 -4.38 3.86
N ILE A 88 -2.76 -4.81 3.72
CA ILE A 88 -3.31 -5.91 4.54
C ILE A 88 -2.85 -7.31 4.09
N THR A 89 -2.29 -7.47 2.88
CA THR A 89 -1.90 -8.79 2.33
C THR A 89 -0.89 -9.52 3.23
N GLY A 90 0.16 -8.85 3.70
CA GLY A 90 1.12 -9.41 4.65
C GLY A 90 0.48 -9.85 5.98
N PRO A 91 -0.19 -8.96 6.72
CA PRO A 91 -0.93 -9.32 7.93
C PRO A 91 -1.93 -10.48 7.77
N LEU A 92 -2.69 -10.51 6.67
CA LEU A 92 -3.59 -11.63 6.36
C LEU A 92 -2.80 -12.94 6.23
N LEU A 93 -1.69 -12.92 5.52
CA LEU A 93 -0.86 -14.08 5.27
C LEU A 93 -0.22 -14.62 6.56
N ILE A 94 0.27 -13.75 7.45
CA ILE A 94 0.75 -14.15 8.80
C ILE A 94 -0.37 -14.85 9.56
N THR A 95 -1.58 -14.29 9.53
CA THR A 95 -2.74 -14.82 10.26
C THR A 95 -3.15 -16.19 9.71
N ILE A 96 -3.19 -16.34 8.38
CA ILE A 96 -3.50 -17.61 7.71
C ILE A 96 -2.48 -18.68 8.10
N PHE A 97 -1.18 -18.43 7.95
CA PHE A 97 -0.15 -19.45 8.23
C PHE A 97 -0.11 -19.86 9.70
N ASN A 98 -0.31 -18.94 10.64
CA ASN A 98 -0.29 -19.26 12.07
C ASN A 98 -1.54 -20.02 12.54
N ARG A 99 -2.60 -20.04 11.73
CA ARG A 99 -3.85 -20.79 11.99
C ARG A 99 -3.97 -22.06 11.14
N TRP A 100 -3.26 -22.13 10.03
CA TRP A 100 -3.20 -23.30 9.16
C TRP A 100 -2.73 -24.53 9.95
N GLY A 101 -3.50 -25.62 9.90
CA GLY A 101 -3.20 -26.87 10.63
C GLY A 101 -3.66 -26.93 12.09
N LYS A 102 -4.27 -25.87 12.63
CA LYS A 102 -5.00 -25.93 13.91
C LYS A 102 -6.47 -26.29 13.67
N VAL A 103 -7.22 -26.62 14.73
CA VAL A 103 -8.68 -26.96 14.73
C VAL A 103 -9.59 -25.87 14.09
N GLN A 104 -9.02 -24.76 13.62
CA GLN A 104 -9.69 -23.61 13.00
C GLN A 104 -9.59 -23.60 11.46
N PHE A 105 -9.69 -24.76 10.81
CA PHE A 105 -9.58 -24.87 9.35
C PHE A 105 -10.59 -23.99 8.60
N LYS A 106 -11.85 -23.97 9.06
CA LYS A 106 -12.92 -23.14 8.45
C LYS A 106 -12.55 -21.66 8.38
N HIS A 107 -12.07 -21.08 9.49
CA HIS A 107 -11.68 -19.66 9.52
C HIS A 107 -10.43 -19.39 8.67
N SER A 108 -9.49 -20.35 8.62
CA SER A 108 -8.31 -20.23 7.76
C SER A 108 -8.70 -20.24 6.28
N PHE A 109 -9.70 -21.05 5.90
CA PHE A 109 -10.25 -21.08 4.55
C PHE A 109 -10.96 -19.76 4.19
N GLU A 110 -11.80 -19.22 5.07
CA GLU A 110 -12.45 -17.91 4.88
C GLU A 110 -11.43 -16.79 4.68
N LEU A 111 -10.39 -16.73 5.52
CA LEU A 111 -9.30 -15.76 5.37
C LEU A 111 -8.52 -15.96 4.07
N SER A 112 -8.29 -17.21 3.66
CA SER A 112 -7.63 -17.52 2.38
C SER A 112 -8.47 -17.08 1.18
N PHE A 113 -9.79 -17.26 1.24
CA PHE A 113 -10.71 -16.76 0.22
C PHE A 113 -10.66 -15.23 0.11
N ILE A 114 -10.67 -14.52 1.25
CA ILE A 114 -10.53 -13.05 1.28
C ILE A 114 -9.17 -12.64 0.68
N PHE A 115 -8.09 -13.29 1.10
CA PHE A 115 -6.74 -13.04 0.61
C PHE A 115 -6.63 -13.24 -0.91
N CYS A 116 -7.12 -14.35 -1.44
CA CYS A 116 -7.13 -14.62 -2.87
C CYS A 116 -7.98 -13.60 -3.64
N SER A 117 -9.14 -13.21 -3.10
CA SER A 117 -10.01 -12.19 -3.70
C SER A 117 -9.32 -10.83 -3.76
N VAL A 118 -8.62 -10.44 -2.68
CA VAL A 118 -7.82 -9.22 -2.62
C VAL A 118 -6.69 -9.27 -3.67
N LEU A 119 -5.88 -10.34 -3.70
CA LEU A 119 -4.80 -10.46 -4.68
C LEU A 119 -5.30 -10.41 -6.12
N LEU A 120 -6.39 -11.12 -6.43
CA LEU A 120 -7.00 -11.09 -7.76
C LEU A 120 -7.46 -9.67 -8.11
N CYS A 121 -8.09 -8.95 -7.19
CA CYS A 121 -8.48 -7.56 -7.38
C CYS A 121 -7.27 -6.65 -7.66
N LEU A 122 -6.18 -6.79 -6.89
CA LEU A 122 -4.96 -6.01 -7.10
C LEU A 122 -4.30 -6.26 -8.46
N ILE A 123 -4.30 -7.51 -8.93
CA ILE A 123 -3.78 -7.86 -10.26
C ILE A 123 -4.63 -7.22 -11.37
N LEU A 124 -5.96 -7.30 -11.23
CA LEU A 124 -6.92 -6.82 -12.23
C LEU A 124 -7.09 -5.28 -12.23
N CYS A 125 -6.84 -4.59 -11.11
CA CYS A 125 -7.09 -3.14 -10.97
C CYS A 125 -6.19 -2.22 -11.80
N ASN A 126 -5.25 -2.78 -12.57
CA ASN A 126 -4.35 -2.03 -13.44
C ASN A 126 -3.45 -0.99 -12.73
N LEU A 127 -3.12 -1.21 -11.45
CA LEU A 127 -2.19 -0.40 -10.67
C LEU A 127 -0.92 -1.19 -10.30
N VAL A 128 0.16 -1.03 -11.06
CA VAL A 128 1.43 -1.78 -10.81
C VAL A 128 1.96 -1.56 -9.38
N THR A 129 1.82 -0.34 -8.85
CA THR A 129 2.28 -0.01 -7.49
C THR A 129 1.54 -0.79 -6.41
N SER A 130 0.25 -1.07 -6.57
CA SER A 130 -0.49 -1.82 -5.54
C SER A 130 0.01 -3.27 -5.46
N VAL A 131 0.27 -3.89 -6.61
CA VAL A 131 0.88 -5.22 -6.69
C VAL A 131 2.28 -5.23 -6.06
N ILE A 132 3.13 -4.25 -6.38
CA ILE A 132 4.47 -4.14 -5.76
C ILE A 132 4.36 -4.00 -4.23
N VAL A 133 3.47 -3.13 -3.75
CA VAL A 133 3.27 -2.92 -2.30
C VAL A 133 2.73 -4.17 -1.62
N ALA A 134 1.86 -4.94 -2.28
CA ALA A 134 1.39 -6.22 -1.77
C ALA A 134 2.51 -7.25 -1.67
N LEU A 135 3.36 -7.36 -2.71
CA LEU A 135 4.53 -8.25 -2.68
C LEU A 135 5.50 -7.87 -1.54
N ILE A 136 5.75 -6.57 -1.36
CA ILE A 136 6.58 -6.06 -0.26
C ILE A 136 5.94 -6.38 1.10
N SER A 137 4.62 -6.14 1.25
CA SER A 137 3.88 -6.45 2.48
C SER A 137 4.00 -7.93 2.84
N MET A 138 3.79 -8.83 1.86
CA MET A 138 3.95 -10.27 2.04
C MET A 138 5.40 -10.66 2.36
N PHE A 139 6.39 -10.10 1.66
CA PHE A 139 7.80 -10.36 1.90
C PHE A 139 8.23 -9.97 3.33
N VAL A 140 7.91 -8.75 3.75
CA VAL A 140 8.21 -8.25 5.10
C VAL A 140 7.51 -9.12 6.16
N ALA A 141 6.24 -9.46 5.92
CA ALA A 141 5.47 -10.33 6.80
C ALA A 141 6.11 -11.72 6.97
N PHE A 142 6.53 -12.36 5.87
CA PHE A 142 7.25 -13.63 5.93
C PHE A 142 8.58 -13.52 6.66
N PHE A 143 9.34 -12.47 6.39
CA PHE A 143 10.63 -12.23 7.02
C PHE A 143 10.50 -12.08 8.55
N LEU A 144 9.49 -11.34 9.02
CA LEU A 144 9.25 -11.12 10.45
C LEU A 144 8.65 -12.34 11.15
N ASN A 145 7.74 -13.07 10.49
CA ASN A 145 7.08 -14.22 11.10
C ASN A 145 7.99 -15.47 11.15
N SER A 146 9.01 -15.55 10.29
CA SER A 146 9.93 -16.69 10.25
C SER A 146 10.87 -16.74 11.45
N LYS A 147 10.84 -17.87 12.17
CA LYS A 147 11.77 -18.13 13.29
C LYS A 147 13.17 -18.52 12.81
N SER A 148 13.28 -19.11 11.62
CA SER A 148 14.53 -19.67 11.12
C SER A 148 15.45 -18.59 10.55
N LYS A 149 16.66 -18.46 11.12
CA LYS A 149 17.71 -17.60 10.55
C LYS A 149 18.10 -18.05 9.15
N LEU A 150 18.17 -19.38 8.93
CA LEU A 150 18.46 -19.95 7.62
C LEU A 150 17.40 -19.57 6.59
N PHE A 151 16.11 -19.65 6.95
CA PHE A 151 15.04 -19.23 6.05
C PHE A 151 15.16 -17.76 5.65
N ARG A 152 15.45 -16.87 6.61
CA ARG A 152 15.67 -15.44 6.33
C ARG A 152 16.88 -15.22 5.42
N PHE A 153 17.97 -15.94 5.64
CA PHE A 153 19.14 -15.90 4.79
C PHE A 153 18.81 -16.37 3.37
N VAL A 154 18.16 -17.53 3.22
CA VAL A 154 17.71 -18.05 1.92
C VAL A 154 16.80 -17.05 1.21
N LEU A 155 15.85 -16.44 1.93
CA LEU A 155 14.93 -15.45 1.37
C LEU A 155 15.68 -14.21 0.83
N ILE A 156 16.66 -13.69 1.59
CA ILE A 156 17.53 -12.59 1.14
C ILE A 156 18.36 -13.01 -0.07
N SER A 157 18.95 -14.21 -0.04
CA SER A 157 19.76 -14.76 -1.14
C SER A 157 18.94 -14.94 -2.41
N VAL A 158 17.67 -15.36 -2.30
CA VAL A 158 16.75 -15.44 -3.44
C VAL A 158 16.48 -14.05 -4.01
N VAL A 159 16.23 -13.03 -3.18
CA VAL A 159 16.05 -11.65 -3.66
C VAL A 159 17.32 -11.12 -4.34
N ALA A 160 18.49 -11.37 -3.75
CA ALA A 160 19.77 -10.98 -4.33
C ALA A 160 20.04 -11.69 -5.67
N LEU A 161 19.70 -12.98 -5.76
CA LEU A 161 19.80 -13.75 -7.01
C LEU A 161 18.85 -13.21 -8.08
N LEU A 162 17.58 -12.95 -7.73
CA LEU A 162 16.60 -12.35 -8.64
C LEU A 162 17.06 -10.97 -9.14
N TYR A 163 17.71 -10.18 -8.27
CA TYR A 163 18.30 -8.90 -8.67
C TYR A 163 19.49 -9.10 -9.62
N GLY A 164 20.37 -10.08 -9.37
CA GLY A 164 21.47 -10.42 -10.27
C GLY A 164 20.99 -10.96 -11.63
N LEU A 165 19.83 -11.62 -11.67
CA LEU A 165 19.21 -12.16 -12.89
C LEU A 165 18.20 -11.19 -13.54
N LYS A 166 18.17 -9.92 -13.12
CA LYS A 166 17.14 -8.96 -13.56
C LYS A 166 17.04 -8.81 -15.08
N GLU A 167 18.16 -8.88 -15.80
CA GLU A 167 18.20 -8.77 -17.26
C GLU A 167 17.56 -9.99 -17.93
N LEU A 168 17.95 -11.21 -17.51
CA LEU A 168 17.35 -12.45 -18.00
C LEU A 168 15.83 -12.51 -17.71
N ILE A 169 15.42 -12.04 -16.53
CA ILE A 169 14.01 -11.94 -16.17
C ILE A 169 13.31 -10.94 -17.10
N ALA A 170 13.90 -9.78 -17.35
CA ALA A 170 13.33 -8.77 -18.25
C ALA A 170 13.17 -9.31 -19.68
N ASP A 171 14.17 -10.00 -20.23
CA ASP A 171 14.09 -10.64 -21.55
C ASP A 171 12.95 -11.66 -21.63
N SER A 172 12.80 -12.47 -20.58
CA SER A 172 11.72 -13.45 -20.47
C SER A 172 10.35 -12.76 -20.41
N LEU A 173 10.25 -11.63 -19.71
CA LEU A 173 9.02 -10.82 -19.65
C LEU A 173 8.70 -10.17 -21.00
N TYR A 174 9.69 -9.62 -21.73
CA TYR A 174 9.47 -9.11 -23.08
C TYR A 174 8.99 -10.21 -24.02
N ALA A 175 9.63 -11.38 -23.99
CA ALA A 175 9.23 -12.53 -24.79
C ALA A 175 7.77 -12.94 -24.48
N LEU A 176 7.41 -13.01 -23.20
CA LEU A 176 6.04 -13.31 -22.76
C LEU A 176 5.02 -12.26 -23.23
N ALA A 177 5.36 -10.97 -23.13
CA ALA A 177 4.49 -9.89 -23.60
C ALA A 177 4.27 -9.93 -25.12
N ASN A 178 5.33 -10.26 -25.88
CA ASN A 178 5.30 -10.33 -27.34
C ASN A 178 4.48 -11.52 -27.88
N GLN A 179 4.19 -12.53 -27.05
CA GLN A 179 3.32 -13.64 -27.44
C GLN A 179 1.84 -13.23 -27.60
N ASN A 180 1.45 -12.03 -27.15
CA ASN A 180 0.09 -11.50 -27.24
C ASN A 180 -1.01 -12.41 -26.65
N ILE A 181 -0.65 -13.26 -25.69
CA ILE A 181 -1.59 -14.16 -24.99
C ILE A 181 -2.52 -13.36 -24.06
N PHE A 182 -2.01 -12.28 -23.47
CA PHE A 182 -2.81 -11.44 -22.57
C PHE A 182 -3.43 -10.26 -23.30
N TYR A 183 -4.49 -9.71 -22.70
CA TYR A 183 -5.08 -8.44 -23.11
C TYR A 183 -4.01 -7.33 -23.17
N TRP A 184 -4.10 -6.42 -24.14
CA TRP A 184 -3.11 -5.38 -24.41
C TRP A 184 -2.64 -4.61 -23.14
N SER A 185 -3.56 -4.25 -22.26
CA SER A 185 -3.20 -3.54 -21.01
C SER A 185 -2.34 -4.38 -20.07
N THR A 186 -2.44 -5.71 -20.10
CA THR A 186 -1.59 -6.62 -19.33
C THR A 186 -0.22 -6.75 -19.96
N ASN A 187 -0.13 -6.90 -21.29
CA ASN A 187 1.16 -6.94 -22.01
C ASN A 187 1.97 -5.67 -21.73
N ASN A 188 1.34 -4.49 -21.78
CA ASN A 188 2.01 -3.23 -21.48
C ASN A 188 2.56 -3.17 -20.04
N LYS A 189 1.90 -3.80 -19.07
CA LYS A 189 2.46 -3.88 -17.71
C LYS A 189 3.67 -4.78 -17.66
N ILE A 190 3.62 -5.93 -18.34
CA ILE A 190 4.73 -6.87 -18.40
C ILE A 190 5.95 -6.17 -19.00
N VAL A 191 5.76 -5.47 -20.13
CA VAL A 191 6.79 -4.62 -20.77
C VAL A 191 7.28 -3.54 -19.81
N ALA A 192 6.38 -2.84 -19.11
CA ALA A 192 6.76 -1.81 -18.15
C ALA A 192 7.59 -2.36 -16.98
N ILE A 193 7.27 -3.56 -16.47
CA ILE A 193 8.07 -4.22 -15.43
C ILE A 193 9.45 -4.60 -15.97
N ALA A 194 9.52 -5.16 -17.18
CA ALA A 194 10.78 -5.49 -17.84
C ALA A 194 11.67 -4.25 -18.03
N ASN A 195 11.10 -3.17 -18.55
CA ASN A 195 11.74 -1.85 -18.69
C ASN A 195 12.34 -1.34 -17.37
N VAL A 196 11.60 -1.46 -16.26
CA VAL A 196 12.08 -1.06 -14.93
C VAL A 196 13.27 -1.92 -14.46
N LEU A 197 13.24 -3.23 -14.72
CA LEU A 197 14.32 -4.13 -14.31
C LEU A 197 15.65 -3.80 -15.01
N VAL A 198 15.61 -3.42 -16.28
CA VAL A 198 16.80 -3.03 -17.07
C VAL A 198 17.14 -1.54 -16.97
N GLY A 199 16.33 -0.74 -16.27
CA GLY A 199 16.55 0.70 -16.13
C GLY A 199 16.20 1.53 -17.37
N ASN A 200 15.39 0.99 -18.29
CA ASN A 200 14.87 1.74 -19.43
C ASN A 200 13.57 2.46 -19.04
N PHE A 201 13.64 3.77 -18.85
CA PHE A 201 12.48 4.56 -18.41
C PHE A 201 11.73 5.26 -19.55
N GLU A 202 12.25 5.25 -20.78
CA GLU A 202 11.74 6.03 -21.92
C GLU A 202 10.32 5.61 -22.35
N GLN A 203 10.00 4.31 -22.24
CA GLN A 203 8.71 3.75 -22.64
C GLN A 203 7.74 3.53 -21.46
N THR A 204 8.02 4.10 -20.29
CA THR A 204 7.19 3.94 -19.09
C THR A 204 6.49 5.23 -18.73
N ASP A 205 5.51 5.64 -19.54
CA ASP A 205 4.75 6.91 -19.45
C ASP A 205 4.31 7.29 -18.02
N THR A 206 3.94 6.29 -17.20
CA THR A 206 3.53 6.54 -15.82
C THR A 206 4.70 6.70 -14.84
N LEU A 207 5.84 6.11 -15.12
CA LEU A 207 7.04 6.16 -14.28
C LEU A 207 7.89 7.39 -14.59
N SER A 208 8.08 7.75 -15.86
CA SER A 208 8.71 9.02 -16.26
C SER A 208 7.97 10.22 -15.66
N ARG A 209 6.63 10.19 -15.69
CA ARG A 209 5.80 11.18 -15.01
C ARG A 209 6.01 11.19 -13.49
N ARG A 210 6.21 10.03 -12.87
CA ARG A 210 6.46 9.95 -11.41
C ARG A 210 7.80 10.53 -11.04
N ASP A 211 8.83 10.24 -11.84
CA ASP A 211 10.17 10.79 -11.64
C ASP A 211 10.17 12.32 -11.79
N MET A 212 9.47 12.84 -12.80
CA MET A 212 9.25 14.28 -12.94
C MET A 212 8.55 14.88 -11.71
N LEU A 213 7.46 14.27 -11.21
CA LEU A 213 6.74 14.76 -10.03
C LEU A 213 7.61 14.68 -8.77
N ALA A 214 8.39 13.61 -8.60
CA ALA A 214 9.34 13.49 -7.50
C ALA A 214 10.39 14.61 -7.54
N SER A 215 10.94 14.85 -8.73
CA SER A 215 11.93 15.90 -8.99
C SER A 215 11.38 17.29 -8.67
N GLN A 216 10.11 17.59 -9.00
CA GLN A 216 9.46 18.85 -8.63
C GLN A 216 9.46 19.08 -7.12
N SER A 217 9.06 18.07 -6.34
CA SER A 217 9.07 18.18 -4.88
C SER A 217 10.49 18.35 -4.33
N MET A 218 11.45 17.61 -4.87
CA MET A 218 12.85 17.73 -4.44
C MET A 218 13.48 19.07 -4.81
N GLU A 219 13.17 19.64 -5.98
CA GLU A 219 13.64 20.97 -6.36
C GLU A 219 13.11 22.05 -5.41
N SER A 220 11.83 21.99 -5.06
CA SER A 220 11.22 22.88 -4.06
C SER A 220 11.87 22.75 -2.69
N PHE A 221 12.18 21.51 -2.28
CA PHE A 221 12.93 21.24 -1.05
C PHE A 221 14.33 21.85 -1.08
N TYR A 222 15.09 21.67 -2.17
CA TYR A 222 16.44 22.22 -2.29
C TYR A 222 16.47 23.75 -2.24
N LYS A 223 15.42 24.41 -2.73
CA LYS A 223 15.26 25.87 -2.63
C LYS A 223 14.92 26.33 -1.21
N ASN A 224 14.22 25.50 -0.42
CA ASN A 224 13.75 25.86 0.93
C ASN A 224 13.96 24.70 1.94
N PRO A 225 15.20 24.29 2.22
CA PRO A 225 15.47 23.01 2.89
C PRO A 225 15.08 22.98 4.37
N VAL A 226 15.13 24.12 5.06
CA VAL A 226 14.95 24.16 6.52
C VAL A 226 13.47 24.09 6.91
N LEU A 227 12.64 24.97 6.33
CA LEU A 227 11.24 25.17 6.72
C LEU A 227 10.23 24.74 5.64
N GLY A 228 10.71 24.39 4.44
CA GLY A 228 9.85 24.11 3.29
C GLY A 228 9.29 25.38 2.66
N ILE A 229 8.44 25.20 1.65
CA ILE A 229 7.85 26.31 0.90
C ILE A 229 6.66 26.93 1.64
N ASP A 230 6.47 28.25 1.47
CA ASP A 230 5.30 28.97 1.97
C ASP A 230 4.00 28.29 1.49
N PHE A 231 3.01 28.21 2.38
CA PHE A 231 1.67 27.68 2.11
C PHE A 231 1.02 28.26 0.85
N LYS A 232 1.28 29.54 0.52
CA LYS A 232 0.81 30.18 -0.73
C LYS A 232 1.38 29.53 -1.98
N ASN A 233 2.54 28.88 -1.87
CA ASN A 233 3.25 28.22 -2.96
C ASN A 233 2.97 26.71 -3.01
N HIS A 234 2.03 26.17 -2.21
CA HIS A 234 1.61 24.77 -2.25
C HIS A 234 0.69 24.54 -3.47
N VAL A 235 1.25 24.68 -4.66
CA VAL A 235 0.55 24.56 -5.94
C VAL A 235 1.16 23.45 -6.80
N ALA A 236 0.39 22.96 -7.77
CA ALA A 236 0.88 22.01 -8.76
C ALA A 236 2.09 22.60 -9.51
N GLY A 237 3.14 21.79 -9.69
CA GLY A 237 4.40 22.22 -10.29
C GLY A 237 5.50 22.50 -9.26
N ASN A 238 5.14 22.95 -8.05
CA ASN A 238 6.08 23.04 -6.93
C ASN A 238 6.10 21.77 -6.09
N ILE A 239 4.93 21.12 -5.94
CA ILE A 239 4.81 19.85 -5.24
C ILE A 239 4.24 18.82 -6.23
N GLY A 240 4.97 17.72 -6.41
CA GLY A 240 4.59 16.64 -7.34
C GLY A 240 3.36 15.86 -6.90
N GLY A 241 3.15 15.71 -5.59
CA GLY A 241 1.92 15.13 -5.05
C GLY A 241 1.79 13.63 -5.26
N HIS A 242 2.91 12.94 -5.46
CA HIS A 242 2.99 11.52 -5.79
C HIS A 242 3.92 10.72 -4.86
N MET A 243 4.87 11.35 -4.16
CA MET A 243 5.74 10.67 -3.20
C MET A 243 5.60 11.37 -1.86
N GLN A 244 4.87 10.76 -0.93
CA GLN A 244 4.51 11.41 0.34
C GLN A 244 5.72 12.03 1.02
N TRP A 245 6.83 11.30 1.11
CA TRP A 245 8.03 11.77 1.83
C TRP A 245 8.72 12.93 1.13
N ALA A 246 8.86 12.88 -0.19
CA ALA A 246 9.44 13.99 -0.96
C ALA A 246 8.51 15.22 -0.90
N ASP A 247 7.21 15.01 -1.03
CA ASP A 247 6.21 16.08 -0.96
C ASP A 247 6.21 16.74 0.43
N ASP A 248 6.39 15.97 1.50
CA ASP A 248 6.44 16.49 2.86
C ASP A 248 7.73 17.26 3.16
N LEU A 249 8.87 16.81 2.62
CA LEU A 249 10.11 17.58 2.64
C LEU A 249 9.94 18.92 1.92
N ALA A 250 9.32 18.92 0.74
CA ALA A 250 9.04 20.14 -0.01
C ALA A 250 8.15 21.11 0.78
N ARG A 251 7.09 20.60 1.41
CA ARG A 251 6.11 21.40 2.16
C ARG A 251 6.63 21.95 3.49
N PHE A 252 7.40 21.15 4.23
CA PHE A 252 7.69 21.42 5.65
C PHE A 252 9.19 21.53 5.98
N GLY A 253 10.06 21.27 4.99
CA GLY A 253 11.50 21.23 5.19
C GLY A 253 11.93 20.15 6.18
N ILE A 254 13.21 20.16 6.55
CA ILE A 254 13.77 19.20 7.50
C ILE A 254 13.14 19.37 8.89
N VAL A 255 12.93 20.60 9.35
CA VAL A 255 12.45 20.86 10.72
C VAL A 255 11.03 20.35 10.91
N GLY A 256 10.12 20.69 10.00
CA GLY A 256 8.73 20.24 10.09
C GLY A 256 8.60 18.73 9.85
N ASN A 257 9.38 18.17 8.91
CA ASN A 257 9.35 16.74 8.65
C ASN A 257 9.94 15.92 9.81
N LEU A 258 10.95 16.44 10.53
CA LEU A 258 11.47 15.78 11.73
C LEU A 258 10.38 15.60 12.80
N ILE A 259 9.57 16.64 13.05
CA ILE A 259 8.44 16.56 14.00
C ILE A 259 7.44 15.50 13.56
N ILE A 260 7.11 15.46 12.26
CA ILE A 260 6.19 14.48 11.67
C ILE A 260 6.73 13.05 11.81
N ILE A 261 8.01 12.82 11.46
CA ILE A 261 8.66 11.51 11.56
C ILE A 261 8.71 11.04 13.01
N ILE A 262 9.05 11.92 13.96
CA ILE A 262 9.03 11.57 15.39
C ILE A 262 7.61 11.16 15.81
N ASN A 263 6.58 11.89 15.38
CA ASN A 263 5.20 11.52 15.68
C ASN A 263 4.83 10.14 15.13
N TYR A 264 5.23 9.82 13.89
CA TYR A 264 5.03 8.50 13.29
C TYR A 264 5.74 7.40 14.08
N ILE A 265 7.00 7.63 14.48
CA ILE A 265 7.78 6.66 15.26
C ILE A 265 7.10 6.41 16.60
N ILE A 266 6.68 7.45 17.31
CA ILE A 266 5.99 7.33 18.61
C ILE A 266 4.73 6.47 18.46
N ILE A 267 3.90 6.76 17.47
CA ILE A 267 2.64 6.02 17.23
C ILE A 267 2.94 4.57 16.78
N ALA A 268 3.93 4.37 15.91
CA ALA A 268 4.32 3.04 15.49
C ALA A 268 4.81 2.19 16.66
N VAL A 269 5.73 2.74 17.47
CA VAL A 269 6.24 2.09 18.67
C VAL A 269 5.12 1.80 19.67
N TYR A 270 4.20 2.75 19.88
CA TYR A 270 3.05 2.56 20.76
C TYR A 270 2.20 1.37 20.29
N THR A 271 1.69 1.41 19.06
CA THR A 271 0.80 0.35 18.53
C THR A 271 1.44 -1.04 18.47
N ILE A 272 2.76 -1.12 18.24
CA ILE A 272 3.52 -2.37 18.27
C ILE A 272 3.67 -2.88 19.72
N LYS A 273 4.03 -2.01 20.67
CA LYS A 273 4.30 -2.42 22.06
C LYS A 273 3.03 -2.76 22.85
N THR A 274 1.90 -2.12 22.56
CA THR A 274 0.61 -2.42 23.21
C THR A 274 0.00 -3.74 22.75
N SER A 275 0.47 -4.30 21.63
CA SER A 275 0.01 -5.57 21.09
C SER A 275 0.57 -6.75 21.90
N LYS A 276 -0.26 -7.35 22.77
CA LYS A 276 0.11 -8.53 23.59
C LYS A 276 0.34 -9.79 22.76
N ASP A 277 -0.40 -9.94 21.66
CA ASP A 277 -0.31 -11.09 20.77
C ASP A 277 0.85 -10.95 19.78
N LYS A 278 1.72 -11.96 19.69
CA LYS A 278 2.85 -11.97 18.75
C LYS A 278 2.42 -11.81 17.30
N ILE A 279 1.34 -12.46 16.86
CA ILE A 279 0.82 -12.39 15.49
C ILE A 279 0.41 -10.96 15.17
N VAL A 280 -0.31 -10.31 16.10
CA VAL A 280 -0.75 -8.92 15.93
C VAL A 280 0.45 -7.97 15.93
N ARG A 281 1.40 -8.16 16.84
CA ARG A 281 2.62 -7.36 16.91
C ARG A 281 3.46 -7.46 15.63
N ASP A 282 3.70 -8.68 15.14
CA ASP A 282 4.47 -8.92 13.92
C ASP A 282 3.72 -8.34 12.69
N SER A 283 2.39 -8.41 12.68
CA SER A 283 1.55 -7.77 11.66
C SER A 283 1.66 -6.25 11.69
N MET A 284 1.57 -5.62 12.87
CA MET A 284 1.75 -4.17 13.01
C MET A 284 3.14 -3.73 12.56
N MET A 285 4.19 -4.48 12.92
CA MET A 285 5.56 -4.22 12.44
C MET A 285 5.65 -4.29 10.92
N ALA A 286 5.10 -5.35 10.31
CA ALA A 286 5.10 -5.51 8.86
C ALA A 286 4.38 -4.36 8.16
N THR A 287 3.24 -3.94 8.72
CA THR A 287 2.44 -2.84 8.22
C THR A 287 3.18 -1.50 8.32
N TRP A 288 3.84 -1.19 9.43
CA TRP A 288 4.60 0.06 9.57
C TRP A 288 5.79 0.13 8.62
N ILE A 289 6.53 -0.97 8.45
CA ILE A 289 7.62 -1.04 7.47
C ILE A 289 7.07 -0.83 6.05
N THR A 290 5.98 -1.52 5.70
CA THR A 290 5.37 -1.37 4.37
C THR A 290 4.78 0.02 4.17
N PHE A 291 4.23 0.64 5.20
CA PHE A 291 3.76 2.03 5.18
C PHE A 291 4.92 2.99 4.89
N VAL A 292 6.07 2.84 5.55
CA VAL A 292 7.28 3.64 5.25
C VAL A 292 7.70 3.48 3.79
N ILE A 293 7.74 2.25 3.28
CA ILE A 293 8.10 1.99 1.88
C ILE A 293 7.07 2.61 0.92
N LEU A 294 5.77 2.46 1.20
CA LEU A 294 4.70 3.03 0.38
C LEU A 294 4.84 4.55 0.25
N GLY A 295 5.31 5.27 1.26
CA GLY A 295 5.45 6.73 1.20
C GLY A 295 6.54 7.21 0.24
N PHE A 296 7.49 6.34 -0.13
CA PHE A 296 8.41 6.58 -1.24
C PHE A 296 7.79 6.25 -2.61
N LEU A 297 6.68 5.52 -2.66
CA LEU A 297 6.08 5.04 -3.92
C LEU A 297 4.78 5.77 -4.28
N ASN A 298 4.05 6.28 -3.28
CA ASN A 298 2.75 6.91 -3.42
C ASN A 298 2.39 7.81 -2.21
N PRO A 299 1.36 8.68 -2.32
CA PRO A 299 0.70 9.24 -1.15
C PRO A 299 0.07 8.13 -0.30
N LEU A 300 0.22 8.23 1.03
CA LEU A 300 -0.19 7.17 1.95
C LEU A 300 -1.09 7.61 3.11
N LEU A 301 -1.32 8.92 3.27
CA LEU A 301 -2.15 9.46 4.36
C LEU A 301 -3.63 9.52 3.99
N SER A 302 -4.16 8.44 3.41
CA SER A 302 -5.58 8.36 3.09
C SER A 302 -6.36 7.63 4.17
N GLY A 303 -7.62 8.03 4.37
CA GLY A 303 -8.54 7.38 5.31
C GLY A 303 -8.58 5.85 5.18
N PRO A 304 -8.70 5.26 3.96
CA PRO A 304 -8.69 3.80 3.80
C PRO A 304 -7.41 3.13 4.31
N ILE A 305 -6.23 3.72 4.03
CA ILE A 305 -4.94 3.20 4.50
C ILE A 305 -4.88 3.25 6.02
N LEU A 306 -5.21 4.40 6.61
CA LEU A 306 -5.15 4.58 8.07
C LEU A 306 -6.19 3.69 8.79
N MET A 307 -7.39 3.52 8.23
CA MET A 307 -8.38 2.57 8.73
C MET A 307 -7.84 1.14 8.74
N MET A 308 -7.11 0.75 7.69
CA MET A 308 -6.50 -0.57 7.63
C MET A 308 -5.48 -0.78 8.77
N ILE A 309 -4.60 0.21 8.97
CA ILE A 309 -3.51 0.17 9.97
C ILE A 309 -4.08 0.18 11.40
N PHE A 310 -5.03 1.06 11.69
CA PHE A 310 -5.45 1.37 13.05
C PHE A 310 -6.72 0.64 13.50
N VAL A 311 -7.48 0.04 12.57
CA VAL A 311 -8.74 -0.65 12.89
C VAL A 311 -8.73 -2.10 12.43
N VAL A 312 -8.40 -2.39 11.18
CA VAL A 312 -8.54 -3.75 10.63
C VAL A 312 -7.41 -4.66 11.12
N ILE A 313 -6.15 -4.26 10.89
CA ILE A 313 -4.98 -5.08 11.20
C ILE A 313 -4.87 -5.45 12.69
N PRO A 314 -5.07 -4.53 13.65
CA PRO A 314 -5.04 -4.85 15.09
C PRO A 314 -6.09 -5.89 15.50
N LEU A 315 -7.18 -5.98 14.73
CA LEU A 315 -8.30 -6.87 15.02
C LEU A 315 -8.25 -8.20 14.28
N LEU A 316 -7.31 -8.40 13.35
CA LEU A 316 -7.26 -9.62 12.51
C LEU A 316 -7.30 -10.91 13.32
N ASN A 317 -6.61 -10.96 14.47
CA ASN A 317 -6.62 -12.17 15.29
C ASN A 317 -7.94 -12.42 16.05
N ASN A 318 -8.91 -11.50 15.98
CA ASN A 318 -10.25 -11.67 16.56
C ASN A 318 -11.30 -12.18 15.57
N TYR A 319 -10.95 -12.29 14.27
CA TYR A 319 -11.77 -13.00 13.28
C TYR A 319 -11.90 -14.48 13.68
#